data_AF-A0A847KIM6-F1
#
_entry.id   AF-A0A847KIM6-F1
#
_cell.length_a   1.000
_cell.length_b   1.000
_cell.length_c   1.000
_cell.angle_alpha   90.00
_cell.angle_beta   90.00
_cell.angle_gamma   90.00
#
_symmetry.space_group_name_H-M   'P 1'
#
loop_
_entity.id
_entity.type
_entity.pdbx_description
1 polymer ?
#
loop_
_entity_poly.entity_id
_entity_poly.type
_entity_poly.pdbx_seq_one_letter_code
_entity_poly.pdbx_strand_id
1 'polypeptide(L)'
;GCDPALALDLYTRQSCLTVTATDLATMGATLAGGGVNPVTRERVIDAALCHHVLAVMMTAGLYETSGDWLYDVGQPGKSGIGGGIVTVAPGKGGLGTYSPLLDDAGNSVRGQLAARFLSRRLGLDLLGSEPRPTTESSGVRPARRAAP
;
A
#
# COMPACT_ATOMS: atom_id res chain seq x y z
N GLY A 1 25.13 22.29 -9.59
CA GLY A 1 24.88 20.99 -8.94
C GLY A 1 25.29 21.07 -7.49
N CYS A 2 24.75 20.22 -6.63
CA CYS A 2 25.18 20.16 -5.23
C CYS A 2 26.54 19.45 -5.09
N ASP A 3 27.22 19.66 -3.97
CA ASP A 3 28.42 18.90 -3.60
C ASP A 3 28.08 17.39 -3.46
N PRO A 4 28.76 16.48 -4.19
CA PRO A 4 28.53 15.04 -4.07
C PRO A 4 28.74 14.48 -2.66
N ALA A 5 29.71 15.00 -1.90
CA ALA A 5 29.98 14.51 -0.55
C ALA A 5 28.81 14.84 0.39
N LEU A 6 28.29 16.05 0.29
CA LEU A 6 27.10 16.48 1.03
C LEU A 6 25.86 15.65 0.63
N ALA A 7 25.65 15.40 -0.66
CA ALA A 7 24.50 14.60 -1.12
C ALA A 7 24.54 13.17 -0.57
N LEU A 8 25.72 12.55 -0.56
CA LEU A 8 25.92 11.22 0.00
C LEU A 8 25.65 11.18 1.51
N ASP A 9 26.19 12.13 2.28
CA ASP A 9 25.94 12.22 3.73
C ASP A 9 24.45 12.33 4.04
N LEU A 10 23.73 13.22 3.33
CA LEU A 10 22.29 13.40 3.51
C LEU A 10 21.50 12.13 3.18
N TYR A 11 21.82 11.46 2.08
CA TYR A 11 21.18 10.19 1.69
C TYR A 11 21.41 9.09 2.73
N THR A 12 22.65 8.95 3.22
CA THR A 12 22.98 7.96 4.24
C THR A 12 22.20 8.22 5.53
N ARG A 13 22.14 9.48 5.99
CA ARG A 13 21.36 9.84 7.17
C ARG A 13 19.87 9.54 7.01
N GLN A 14 19.28 9.85 5.85
CA GLN A 14 17.88 9.53 5.55
C GLN A 14 17.63 8.02 5.62
N SER A 15 18.56 7.20 5.12
CA SER A 15 18.46 5.73 5.12
C SER A 15 18.69 5.09 6.49
N CYS A 16 19.24 5.83 7.46
CA CYS A 16 19.49 5.36 8.82
C CYS A 16 18.42 5.80 9.84
N LEU A 17 17.33 6.42 9.41
CA LEU A 17 16.22 6.75 10.28
C LEU A 17 15.59 5.49 10.86
N THR A 18 15.44 5.46 12.18
CA THR A 18 14.78 4.33 12.87
C THR A 18 13.28 4.53 12.87
N VAL A 19 12.56 3.54 12.37
CA VAL A 19 11.09 3.52 12.31
C VAL A 19 10.56 2.14 12.68
N THR A 20 9.33 2.09 13.15
CA THR A 20 8.58 0.86 13.44
C THR A 20 7.62 0.50 12.29
N ALA A 21 7.07 -0.71 12.31
CA ALA A 21 6.00 -1.09 11.39
C ALA A 21 4.77 -0.17 11.52
N THR A 22 4.47 0.33 12.72
CA THR A 22 3.38 1.29 12.96
C THR A 22 3.67 2.66 12.36
N ASP A 23 4.93 3.11 12.40
CA ASP A 23 5.34 4.35 11.73
C ASP A 23 5.19 4.21 10.21
N LEU A 24 5.65 3.10 9.63
CA LEU A 24 5.47 2.82 8.21
C LEU A 24 4.00 2.76 7.81
N ALA A 25 3.13 2.13 8.62
CA ALA A 25 1.70 2.10 8.38
C ALA A 25 1.09 3.52 8.40
N THR A 26 1.52 4.36 9.33
CA THR A 26 1.06 5.76 9.46
C THR A 26 1.54 6.62 8.29
N MET A 27 2.80 6.47 7.87
CA MET A 27 3.36 7.12 6.69
C MET A 27 2.63 6.69 5.41
N GLY A 28 2.41 5.39 5.23
CA GLY A 28 1.64 4.85 4.11
C GLY A 28 0.19 5.35 4.12
N ALA A 29 -0.46 5.39 5.27
CA ALA A 29 -1.82 5.91 5.42
C ALA A 29 -1.90 7.43 5.14
N THR A 30 -0.83 8.18 5.42
CA THR A 30 -0.72 9.60 5.03
C THR A 30 -0.77 9.75 3.51
N LEU A 31 -0.02 8.92 2.78
CA LEU A 31 -0.07 8.90 1.31
C LEU A 31 -1.44 8.44 0.80
N ALA A 32 -2.01 7.40 1.40
CA ALA A 32 -3.36 6.91 1.05
C ALA A 32 -4.44 7.97 1.23
N GLY A 33 -4.30 8.82 2.26
CA GLY A 33 -5.21 9.92 2.59
C GLY A 33 -4.98 11.20 1.78
N GLY A 34 -4.26 11.13 0.65
CA GLY A 34 -3.98 12.32 -0.16
C GLY A 34 -3.06 13.32 0.54
N GLY A 35 -2.18 12.81 1.40
CA GLY A 35 -1.13 13.56 2.09
C GLY A 35 -1.50 14.14 3.44
N VAL A 36 -2.69 13.81 3.95
CA VAL A 36 -3.13 14.18 5.30
C VAL A 36 -2.78 13.06 6.26
N ASN A 37 -2.02 13.38 7.32
CA ASN A 37 -1.64 12.42 8.34
C ASN A 37 -2.90 11.96 9.12
N PRO A 38 -3.16 10.65 9.25
CA PRO A 38 -4.40 10.17 9.87
C PRO A 38 -4.47 10.43 11.38
N VAL A 39 -3.32 10.60 12.04
CA VAL A 39 -3.21 10.84 13.49
C VAL A 39 -3.29 12.33 13.79
N THR A 40 -2.41 13.14 13.19
CA THR A 40 -2.32 14.58 13.49
C THR A 40 -3.35 15.41 12.72
N ARG A 41 -3.90 14.87 11.63
CA ARG A 41 -4.80 15.55 10.68
C ARG A 41 -4.15 16.70 9.90
N GLU A 42 -2.83 16.82 9.97
CA GLU A 42 -2.08 17.82 9.22
C GLU A 42 -1.80 17.36 7.79
N ARG A 43 -1.80 18.31 6.86
CA ARG A 43 -1.31 18.07 5.50
C ARG A 43 0.21 18.11 5.50
N VAL A 44 0.84 16.97 5.22
CA VAL A 44 2.30 16.82 5.13
C VAL A 44 2.78 16.93 3.68
N ILE A 45 1.93 16.54 2.73
CA ILE A 45 2.23 16.49 1.30
C ILE A 45 0.96 16.83 0.50
N ASP A 46 1.13 17.48 -0.65
CA ASP A 46 0.00 17.80 -1.53
C ASP A 46 -0.54 16.54 -2.23
N ALA A 47 -1.85 16.49 -2.41
CA ALA A 47 -2.51 15.33 -3.02
C ALA A 47 -1.99 15.01 -4.44
N ALA A 48 -1.66 16.04 -5.22
CA ALA A 48 -1.06 15.88 -6.54
C ALA A 48 0.33 15.22 -6.47
N LEU A 49 1.13 15.55 -5.45
CA LEU A 49 2.43 14.91 -5.26
C LEU A 49 2.29 13.48 -4.75
N CYS A 50 1.31 13.19 -3.89
CA CYS A 50 0.98 11.82 -3.50
C CYS A 50 0.73 10.93 -4.72
N HIS A 51 -0.01 11.42 -5.71
CA HIS A 51 -0.26 10.67 -6.93
C HIS A 51 1.05 10.24 -7.63
N HIS A 52 2.00 11.17 -7.79
CA HIS A 52 3.29 10.86 -8.40
C HIS A 52 4.12 9.89 -7.55
N VAL A 53 4.14 10.07 -6.22
CA VAL A 53 4.84 9.16 -5.30
C VAL A 53 4.27 7.75 -5.40
N LEU A 54 2.94 7.61 -5.38
CA LEU A 54 2.27 6.32 -5.48
C LEU A 54 2.50 5.64 -6.83
N ALA A 55 2.53 6.41 -7.92
CA ALA A 55 2.85 5.88 -9.24
C ALA A 55 4.28 5.30 -9.29
N VAL A 56 5.27 6.01 -8.73
CA VAL A 56 6.66 5.52 -8.67
C VAL A 56 6.80 4.31 -7.73
N MET A 57 6.15 4.35 -6.57
CA MET A 57 6.12 3.19 -5.66
C MET A 57 5.50 1.96 -6.33
N MET A 58 4.52 2.14 -7.21
CA MET A 58 3.92 1.03 -7.93
C MET A 58 4.87 0.39 -8.93
N THR A 59 5.64 1.20 -9.68
CA THR A 59 6.43 0.70 -10.81
C THR A 59 7.89 0.40 -10.46
N ALA A 60 8.41 0.97 -9.37
CA ALA A 60 9.82 0.88 -8.99
C ALA A 60 10.03 0.65 -7.47
N GLY A 61 9.03 0.12 -6.77
CA GLY A 61 9.02 -0.01 -5.32
C GLY A 61 9.88 -1.14 -4.75
N LEU A 62 9.92 -2.27 -5.46
CA LEU A 62 10.38 -3.58 -4.97
C LEU A 62 11.56 -4.10 -5.81
N TYR A 63 12.50 -3.21 -6.13
CA TYR A 63 13.66 -3.51 -6.97
C TYR A 63 13.22 -4.11 -8.32
N GLU A 64 13.92 -5.13 -8.83
CA GLU A 64 13.58 -5.84 -10.07
C GLU A 64 12.25 -6.59 -10.03
N THR A 65 11.67 -6.83 -8.85
CA THR A 65 10.40 -7.57 -8.67
C THR A 65 9.15 -6.69 -8.62
N SER A 66 9.28 -5.39 -8.96
CA SER A 66 8.14 -4.46 -8.91
C SER A 66 6.97 -4.87 -9.83
N GLY A 67 7.26 -5.53 -10.97
CA GLY A 67 6.22 -6.07 -11.86
C GLY A 67 5.44 -7.23 -11.23
N ASP A 68 6.15 -8.18 -10.62
CA ASP A 68 5.52 -9.32 -9.92
C ASP A 68 4.70 -8.84 -8.73
N TRP A 69 5.21 -7.86 -7.98
CA TRP A 69 4.49 -7.21 -6.89
C TRP A 69 3.16 -6.59 -7.35
N LEU A 70 3.15 -5.88 -8.48
CA LEU A 70 1.93 -5.33 -9.05
C LEU A 70 0.90 -6.44 -9.36
N TYR A 71 1.34 -7.58 -9.88
CA TYR A 71 0.47 -8.71 -10.19
C TYR A 71 -0.06 -9.43 -8.93
N ASP A 72 0.79 -9.62 -7.93
CA ASP A 72 0.45 -10.43 -6.75
C ASP A 72 -0.25 -9.65 -5.63
N VAL A 73 0.10 -8.38 -5.46
CA VAL A 73 -0.37 -7.50 -4.37
C VAL A 73 -1.26 -6.37 -4.90
N GLY A 74 -0.94 -5.79 -6.06
CA GLY A 74 -1.81 -4.78 -6.70
C GLY A 74 -1.86 -3.43 -6.00
N GLN A 75 -0.85 -3.08 -5.21
CA GLN A 75 -0.81 -1.86 -4.39
C GLN A 75 0.56 -1.18 -4.51
N PRO A 76 0.66 0.16 -4.48
CA PRO A 76 1.94 0.84 -4.36
C PRO A 76 2.73 0.34 -3.15
N GLY A 77 4.00 -0.02 -3.35
CA GLY A 77 4.86 -0.57 -2.30
C GLY A 77 6.24 0.05 -2.29
N LYS A 78 6.96 -0.05 -1.17
CA LYS A 78 8.41 0.18 -1.12
C LYS A 78 9.04 -0.75 -0.09
N SER A 79 10.05 -1.49 -0.52
CA SER A 79 10.88 -2.32 0.36
C SER A 79 12.14 -1.58 0.81
N GLY A 80 12.66 -1.94 1.98
CA GLY A 80 13.98 -1.56 2.46
C GLY A 80 14.75 -2.77 2.96
N ILE A 81 16.06 -2.78 2.71
CA ILE A 81 16.99 -3.86 3.11
C ILE A 81 17.05 -4.11 4.63
N GLY A 82 16.52 -3.19 5.45
CA GLY A 82 16.31 -3.42 6.87
C GLY A 82 15.21 -4.45 7.18
N GLY A 83 14.47 -4.92 6.17
CA GLY A 83 13.37 -5.88 6.30
C GLY A 83 11.98 -5.23 6.44
N GLY A 84 11.90 -3.91 6.25
CA GLY A 84 10.65 -3.15 6.27
C GLY A 84 10.00 -3.08 4.89
N ILE A 85 8.67 -3.18 4.83
CA ILE A 85 7.90 -2.87 3.62
C ILE A 85 6.74 -1.95 3.99
N VAL A 86 6.59 -0.85 3.26
CA VAL A 86 5.39 -0.02 3.27
C VAL A 86 4.54 -0.34 2.04
N THR A 87 3.25 -0.58 2.25
CA THR A 87 2.26 -0.83 1.20
C THR A 87 1.10 0.14 1.37
N VAL A 88 0.63 0.74 0.28
CA VAL A 88 -0.37 1.80 0.33
C VAL A 88 -1.62 1.40 -0.45
N ALA A 89 -2.79 1.55 0.14
CA ALA A 89 -4.09 1.39 -0.50
C ALA A 89 -4.74 2.77 -0.62
N PRO A 90 -4.62 3.49 -1.75
CA PRO A 90 -5.20 4.82 -1.94
C PRO A 90 -6.67 4.89 -1.52
N GLY A 91 -7.01 5.86 -0.67
CA GLY A 91 -8.36 6.05 -0.12
C GLY A 91 -8.80 5.04 0.95
N LYS A 92 -8.00 4.01 1.25
CA LYS A 92 -8.34 2.94 2.22
C LYS A 92 -7.41 2.93 3.43
N GLY A 93 -6.09 3.04 3.23
CA GLY A 93 -5.12 3.06 4.33
C GLY A 93 -3.69 2.64 3.92
N GLY A 94 -2.84 2.42 4.90
CA GLY A 94 -1.46 1.95 4.72
C GLY A 94 -1.15 0.74 5.60
N LEU A 95 -0.23 -0.10 5.12
CA LEU A 95 0.31 -1.26 5.82
C LEU A 95 1.82 -1.08 5.97
N GLY A 96 2.33 -1.22 7.18
CA GLY A 96 3.75 -1.38 7.46
C GLY A 96 4.02 -2.80 7.93
N THR A 97 5.03 -3.45 7.35
CA THR A 97 5.52 -4.76 7.80
C THR A 97 6.99 -4.69 8.14
N TYR A 98 7.44 -5.57 9.02
CA TYR A 98 8.85 -5.73 9.36
C TYR A 98 9.18 -7.20 9.58
N SER A 99 10.16 -7.70 8.83
CA SER A 99 10.80 -8.99 9.08
C SER A 99 12.20 -9.00 8.42
N PRO A 100 13.27 -9.28 9.16
CA PRO A 100 14.64 -9.07 8.68
C PRO A 100 15.10 -10.04 7.59
N LEU A 101 14.51 -11.24 7.48
CA LEU A 101 14.88 -12.20 6.44
C LEU A 101 14.46 -11.67 5.06
N LEU A 102 15.43 -11.54 4.16
CA LEU A 102 15.25 -11.08 2.78
C LEU A 102 15.30 -12.26 1.80
N ASP A 103 14.65 -12.10 0.66
CA ASP A 103 14.86 -12.93 -0.53
C ASP A 103 16.08 -12.46 -1.34
N ASP A 104 16.35 -13.13 -2.46
CA ASP A 104 17.48 -12.83 -3.35
C ASP A 104 17.38 -11.45 -4.00
N ALA A 105 16.18 -10.88 -4.08
CA ALA A 105 15.92 -9.53 -4.60
C ALA A 105 16.08 -8.42 -3.51
N GLY A 106 16.37 -8.82 -2.27
CA GLY A 106 16.51 -7.90 -1.14
C GLY A 106 15.19 -7.46 -0.51
N ASN A 107 14.09 -8.17 -0.76
CA ASN A 107 12.77 -7.88 -0.21
C ASN A 107 12.45 -8.77 0.99
N SER A 108 11.76 -8.24 2.00
CA SER A 108 11.36 -9.02 3.18
C SER A 108 10.44 -10.18 2.80
N VAL A 109 10.86 -11.43 3.05
CA VAL A 109 10.09 -12.64 2.67
C VAL A 109 8.71 -12.62 3.34
N ARG A 110 8.67 -12.46 4.66
CA ARG A 110 7.40 -12.47 5.41
C ARG A 110 6.58 -11.19 5.21
N GLY A 111 7.24 -10.06 4.95
CA GLY A 111 6.54 -8.80 4.63
C GLY A 111 5.72 -8.92 3.34
N GLN A 112 6.32 -9.51 2.29
CA GLN A 112 5.63 -9.75 1.02
C GLN A 112 4.43 -10.69 1.19
N LEU A 113 4.62 -11.80 1.91
CA LEU A 113 3.54 -12.76 2.18
C LEU A 113 2.36 -12.11 2.93
N ALA A 114 2.66 -11.27 3.94
CA ALA A 114 1.64 -10.56 4.69
C ALA A 114 0.88 -9.55 3.82
N ALA A 115 1.60 -8.76 3.00
CA ALA A 115 0.98 -7.80 2.08
C ALA A 115 0.06 -8.49 1.06
N ARG A 116 0.54 -9.57 0.43
CA ARG A 116 -0.25 -10.38 -0.52
C ARG A 116 -1.51 -10.95 0.12
N PHE A 117 -1.38 -11.53 1.32
CA PHE A 117 -2.50 -12.11 2.05
C PHE A 117 -3.56 -11.06 2.39
N LEU A 118 -3.14 -9.91 2.94
CA LEU A 118 -4.06 -8.84 3.35
C LEU A 118 -4.70 -8.15 2.15
N SER A 119 -3.95 -7.91 1.07
CA SER A 119 -4.49 -7.29 -0.14
C SER A 119 -5.70 -8.06 -0.68
N ARG A 120 -5.54 -9.38 -0.84
CA ARG A 120 -6.62 -10.27 -1.32
C ARG A 120 -7.79 -10.35 -0.35
N ARG A 121 -7.49 -10.57 0.93
CA ARG A 121 -8.54 -10.80 1.93
C ARG A 121 -9.39 -9.55 2.23
N LEU A 122 -8.83 -8.37 2.01
CA LEU A 122 -9.48 -7.09 2.27
C LEU A 122 -9.90 -6.35 0.99
N GLY A 123 -9.69 -6.94 -0.19
CA GLY A 123 -10.02 -6.32 -1.48
C GLY A 123 -9.30 -4.98 -1.69
N LEU A 124 -8.00 -4.93 -1.40
CA LEU A 124 -7.20 -3.70 -1.49
C LEU A 124 -6.42 -3.54 -2.80
N ASP A 125 -6.46 -4.57 -3.65
CA ASP A 125 -5.89 -4.56 -5.00
C ASP A 125 -6.54 -3.46 -5.85
N LEU A 126 -5.72 -2.57 -6.42
CA LEU A 126 -6.16 -1.51 -7.33
C LEU A 126 -6.62 -2.03 -8.70
N LEU A 127 -6.17 -3.22 -9.09
CA LEU A 127 -6.51 -3.89 -10.34
C LEU A 127 -7.65 -4.91 -10.16
N GLY A 128 -8.12 -5.12 -8.93
CA GLY A 128 -9.24 -6.00 -8.61
C GLY A 128 -10.49 -5.60 -9.39
N SER A 129 -10.90 -6.44 -10.33
CA SER A 129 -12.06 -6.21 -11.20
C SER A 129 -13.04 -7.36 -11.04
N GLU A 130 -13.89 -7.27 -10.02
CA GLU A 130 -14.99 -8.22 -9.80
C GLU A 130 -16.32 -7.60 -10.25
N PRO A 131 -17.21 -8.39 -10.88
CA PRO A 131 -18.55 -7.92 -11.18
C PRO A 131 -19.27 -7.55 -9.89
N ARG A 132 -19.90 -6.37 -9.87
CA ARG A 132 -20.75 -5.98 -8.75
C ARG A 132 -21.86 -7.03 -8.63
N PRO A 133 -22.11 -7.61 -7.44
CA PRO A 133 -23.23 -8.52 -7.25
C PRO A 133 -24.49 -7.83 -7.73
N THR A 134 -25.18 -8.43 -8.71
CA THR A 134 -26.49 -7.95 -9.12
C THR A 134 -27.41 -8.12 -7.92
N THR A 135 -27.85 -6.99 -7.35
CA THR A 135 -28.99 -6.98 -6.44
C THR A 135 -30.22 -7.46 -7.21
N GLU A 136 -30.42 -8.77 -7.30
CA GLU A 136 -31.72 -9.35 -7.64
C GLU A 136 -32.57 -9.40 -6.37
N SER A 137 -33.53 -8.46 -6.31
CA SER A 137 -34.90 -8.66 -5.81
C SER A 137 -35.42 -7.41 -5.10
N SER A 138 -36.17 -6.59 -5.84
CA SER A 138 -37.27 -5.82 -5.25
C SER A 138 -38.43 -5.79 -6.23
N GLY A 139 -39.28 -6.82 -6.23
CA GLY A 139 -40.49 -6.75 -7.03
C GLY A 139 -41.32 -8.00 -7.29
N VAL A 140 -41.30 -9.04 -6.45
CA VAL A 140 -42.39 -10.02 -6.49
C VAL A 140 -42.86 -10.29 -5.06
N ARG A 141 -44.00 -9.69 -4.68
CA ARG A 141 -44.77 -10.15 -3.52
C ARG A 141 -45.36 -11.51 -3.86
N PRO A 142 -45.24 -12.54 -3.01
CA PRO A 142 -45.95 -13.79 -3.24
C PRO A 142 -47.45 -13.52 -3.22
N ALA A 143 -48.15 -13.99 -4.26
CA ALA A 143 -49.61 -13.91 -4.33
C ALA A 143 -50.21 -14.60 -3.10
N ARG A 144 -51.07 -13.89 -2.37
CA ARG A 144 -51.87 -14.45 -1.28
C ARG A 144 -52.66 -15.64 -1.83
N ARG A 145 -52.36 -16.85 -1.39
CA ARG A 145 -53.25 -18.00 -1.57
C ARG A 145 -54.58 -17.68 -0.88
N ALA A 146 -55.68 -17.69 -1.63
CA ALA A 146 -57.01 -17.72 -1.05
C ALA A 146 -57.15 -19.02 -0.24
N ALA A 147 -57.55 -18.89 1.01
CA ALA A 147 -57.95 -20.02 1.85
C ALA A 147 -59.27 -20.62 1.32
N PRO A 148 -59.51 -21.93 1.52
CA PRO A 148 -60.69 -22.63 1.03
C PRO A 148 -61.99 -22.15 1.68
#